data_AF-A0A1Q7QVU3-F1
#
_entry.id   AF-A0A1Q7QVU3-F1
#
_cell.length_a   1.000
_cell.length_b   1.000
_cell.length_c   1.000
_cell.angle_alpha   90.00
_cell.angle_beta   90.00
_cell.angle_gamma   90.00
#
_symmetry.space_group_name_H-M   'P 1'
#
loop_
_entity.id
_entity.type
_entity.pdbx_description
1 polymer ?
#
loop_
_entity_poly.entity_id
_entity_poly.type
_entity_poly.pdbx_seq_one_letter_code
_entity_poly.pdbx_strand_id
1 'polypeptide(L)'
;MTTKATLRSIARLLLVIGGIILILEAVLQLSGDIKGLLNLAPRVPSLDFFTSAIVSILVGVLALIGAGRISSPAWGIILLVLGFLLIASLGGILVFIGALIALVATFVKL
;
A
#
# COMPACT_ATOMS: atom_id res chain seq x y z
N MET A 1 -14.35 1.14 -23.91
CA MET A 1 -14.55 2.15 -22.84
C MET A 1 -14.70 1.54 -21.44
N THR A 2 -15.15 0.29 -21.28
CA THR A 2 -15.39 -0.35 -19.98
C THR A 2 -14.11 -0.77 -19.22
N THR A 3 -13.06 -1.18 -19.93
CA THR A 3 -11.86 -1.79 -19.34
C THR A 3 -11.06 -0.84 -18.45
N LYS A 4 -10.91 0.44 -18.84
CA LYS A 4 -10.15 1.43 -18.05
C LYS A 4 -10.86 1.80 -16.74
N ALA A 5 -12.19 1.92 -16.78
CA ALA A 5 -12.99 2.19 -15.60
C ALA A 5 -12.93 1.01 -14.61
N THR A 6 -12.99 -0.23 -15.12
CA THR A 6 -12.85 -1.44 -14.30
C THR A 6 -11.44 -1.55 -13.69
N LEU A 7 -10.37 -1.34 -14.47
CA LEU A 7 -8.99 -1.36 -13.95
C LEU A 7 -8.78 -0.32 -12.84
N ARG A 8 -9.33 0.88 -13.03
CA ARG A 8 -9.22 1.94 -12.03
C ARG A 8 -9.97 1.60 -10.73
N SER A 9 -11.13 0.94 -10.86
CA SER A 9 -11.88 0.43 -9.71
C SER A 9 -11.10 -0.65 -8.95
N ILE A 10 -10.50 -1.60 -9.67
CA ILE A 10 -9.66 -2.66 -9.09
C ILE A 10 -8.44 -2.06 -8.38
N ALA A 11 -7.73 -1.13 -9.04
CA ALA A 11 -6.60 -0.42 -8.43
C ALA A 11 -7.02 0.28 -7.13
N ARG A 12 -8.21 0.89 -7.12
CA ARG A 12 -8.77 1.52 -5.93
C ARG A 12 -9.04 0.54 -4.81
N LEU A 13 -9.67 -0.58 -5.14
CA LEU A 13 -9.95 -1.63 -4.17
C LEU A 13 -8.65 -2.15 -3.54
N LEU A 14 -7.64 -2.44 -4.36
CA LEU A 14 -6.33 -2.92 -3.90
C LEU A 14 -5.62 -1.91 -3.01
N LEU A 15 -5.62 -0.63 -3.36
CA LEU A 15 -5.03 0.43 -2.53
C LEU A 15 -5.76 0.58 -1.19
N VAL A 16 -7.10 0.49 -1.18
CA VAL A 16 -7.89 0.56 0.06
C VAL A 16 -7.59 -0.63 0.96
N ILE A 17 -7.67 -1.85 0.41
CA ILE A 17 -7.42 -3.07 1.17
C ILE A 17 -5.97 -3.07 1.67
N GLY A 18 -5.01 -2.70 0.81
CA GLY A 18 -3.59 -2.63 1.16
C GLY A 18 -3.30 -1.62 2.26
N GLY A 19 -3.93 -0.43 2.19
CA GLY A 19 -3.82 0.58 3.22
C GLY A 19 -4.37 0.13 4.57
N ILE A 20 -5.54 -0.53 4.58
CA ILE A 20 -6.13 -1.10 5.79
C ILE A 20 -5.22 -2.18 6.39
N ILE A 21 -4.73 -3.11 5.56
CA ILE A 21 -3.82 -4.18 6.01
C ILE A 21 -2.55 -3.59 6.62
N LEU A 22 -1.92 -2.57 6.00
CA LEU A 22 -0.73 -1.92 6.56
C LEU A 22 -0.96 -1.33 7.95
N ILE A 23 -2.14 -0.74 8.18
CA ILE A 23 -2.51 -0.17 9.49
C ILE A 23 -2.71 -1.32 10.49
N LEU A 24 -3.44 -2.36 10.12
CA LEU A 24 -3.67 -3.52 10.99
C LEU A 24 -2.36 -4.23 11.36
N GLU A 25 -1.49 -4.47 10.38
CA GLU A 25 -0.17 -5.08 10.59
C GLU A 25 0.69 -4.23 11.55
N ALA A 26 0.64 -2.90 11.43
CA ALA A 26 1.36 -2.01 12.33
C ALA A 26 0.78 -1.97 13.75
N VAL A 27 -0.55 -1.98 13.91
CA VAL A 27 -1.20 -2.06 15.22
C VAL A 27 -0.87 -3.40 15.90
N LEU A 28 -0.87 -4.49 15.13
CA LEU A 28 -0.49 -5.82 15.63
C LEU A 28 0.98 -5.87 16.05
N GLN A 29 1.88 -5.20 15.32
CA GLN A 29 3.28 -5.03 15.75
C GLN A 29 3.39 -4.29 17.10
N LEU A 30 2.71 -3.14 17.25
CA LEU A 30 2.76 -2.38 18.51
C LEU A 30 2.21 -3.16 19.70
N SER A 31 1.28 -4.08 19.47
CA SER A 31 0.62 -4.88 20.52
C SER A 31 1.52 -5.97 21.11
N GLY A 32 2.77 -6.11 20.63
CA GLY A 32 3.89 -6.72 21.37
C GLY A 32 3.93 -8.25 21.51
N ASP A 33 2.82 -8.97 21.37
CA ASP A 33 2.72 -10.35 21.88
C ASP A 33 2.73 -11.46 20.81
N ILE A 34 2.91 -11.13 19.53
CA ILE A 34 2.78 -12.12 18.43
C ILE A 34 4.08 -12.37 17.66
N LYS A 35 5.22 -12.31 18.37
CA LYS A 35 6.58 -12.47 17.82
C LYS A 35 6.79 -13.74 16.96
N GLY A 36 5.93 -14.77 17.12
CA GLY A 36 5.98 -16.02 16.35
C GLY A 36 5.15 -16.04 15.06
N LEU A 37 4.13 -15.17 14.88
CA LEU A 37 3.29 -15.11 13.66
C LEU A 37 3.65 -13.93 12.75
N LEU A 38 4.41 -12.95 13.26
CA LEU A 38 4.74 -11.67 12.62
C LEU A 38 5.97 -11.72 11.68
N ASN A 39 6.20 -12.81 10.94
CA ASN A 39 7.18 -12.78 9.84
C ASN A 39 6.64 -12.05 8.59
N LEU A 40 5.39 -11.58 8.65
CA LEU A 40 4.67 -10.78 7.64
C LEU A 40 4.59 -9.29 8.02
N ALA A 41 5.20 -8.92 9.14
CA ALA A 41 5.25 -7.56 9.65
C ALA A 41 5.96 -6.60 8.67
N PRO A 42 5.33 -5.48 8.27
CA PRO A 42 5.99 -4.44 7.48
C PRO A 42 7.21 -3.93 8.23
N ARG A 43 8.38 -4.28 7.71
CA ARG A 43 9.67 -3.93 8.31
C ARG A 43 10.53 -3.33 7.23
N VAL A 44 10.90 -2.08 7.43
CA VAL A 44 11.95 -1.45 6.64
C VAL A 44 13.28 -1.84 7.30
N PRO A 45 14.19 -2.53 6.61
CA PRO A 45 15.39 -3.11 7.23
C PRO A 45 16.30 -2.12 7.96
N SER A 46 16.19 -0.83 7.64
CA SER A 46 17.00 0.26 8.19
C SER A 46 16.37 0.99 9.39
N LEU A 47 15.14 0.65 9.79
CA LEU A 47 14.39 1.38 10.81
C LEU A 47 14.10 0.53 12.05
N ASP A 48 14.20 1.16 13.22
CA ASP A 48 13.79 0.57 14.50
C ASP A 48 12.31 0.19 14.49
N PHE A 49 11.96 -0.82 15.31
CA PHE A 49 10.64 -1.44 15.34
C PHE A 49 9.46 -0.46 15.52
N PHE A 50 9.61 0.52 16.41
CA PHE A 50 8.57 1.54 16.61
C PHE A 50 8.45 2.48 15.41
N THR A 51 9.59 2.86 14.82
CA THR A 51 9.64 3.76 13.67
C THR A 51 9.06 3.08 12.43
N SER A 52 9.34 1.79 12.21
CA SER A 52 8.77 1.02 11.09
C SER A 52 7.25 0.93 11.19
N ALA A 53 6.71 0.75 12.39
CA ALA A 53 5.26 0.69 12.58
C ALA A 53 4.57 2.05 12.34
N ILE A 54 5.16 3.15 12.82
CA ILE A 54 4.64 4.50 12.54
C ILE A 54 4.67 4.80 11.05
N VAL A 55 5.78 4.49 10.37
CA VAL A 55 5.90 4.64 8.91
C VAL A 55 4.86 3.80 8.19
N SER A 56 4.63 2.55 8.60
CA SER A 56 3.61 1.68 8.01
C SER A 56 2.20 2.27 8.15
N ILE A 57 1.85 2.83 9.31
CA ILE A 57 0.57 3.52 9.51
C ILE A 57 0.45 4.72 8.59
N LEU A 58 1.49 5.56 8.52
CA LEU A 58 1.50 6.73 7.63
C LEU A 58 1.33 6.34 6.17
N VAL A 59 2.04 5.31 5.71
CA VAL A 59 1.89 4.81 4.34
C VAL A 59 0.50 4.20 4.12
N GLY A 60 -0.06 3.49 5.10
CA GLY A 60 -1.43 2.98 5.03
C GLY A 60 -2.45 4.10 4.86
N VAL A 61 -2.33 5.19 5.63
CA VAL A 61 -3.18 6.37 5.51
C VAL A 61 -2.99 7.05 4.15
N LEU A 62 -1.74 7.20 3.68
CA LEU A 62 -1.47 7.75 2.34
C LEU A 62 -2.04 6.87 1.23
N ALA A 63 -2.05 5.55 1.38
CA ALA A 63 -2.70 4.63 0.45
C ALA A 63 -4.22 4.83 0.40
N LEU A 64 -4.86 5.07 1.54
CA LEU A 64 -6.29 5.39 1.62
C LEU A 64 -6.62 6.73 0.96
N ILE A 65 -5.81 7.77 1.22
CA ILE A 65 -5.97 9.09 0.60
C ILE A 65 -5.72 8.99 -0.92
N GLY A 66 -4.64 8.30 -1.29
CA GLY A 66 -4.22 8.05 -2.66
C GLY A 66 -5.25 7.26 -3.46
N ALA A 67 -5.99 6.35 -2.82
CA ALA A 67 -7.09 5.64 -3.44
C ALA A 67 -8.23 6.58 -3.90
N GLY A 68 -8.41 7.73 -3.25
CA GLY A 68 -9.33 8.78 -3.72
C GLY A 68 -8.76 9.61 -4.89
N ARG A 69 -7.45 9.56 -5.13
CA ARG A 69 -6.71 10.40 -6.09
C ARG A 69 -6.05 9.61 -7.21
N ILE A 70 -6.50 8.38 -7.48
CA ILE A 70 -5.95 7.45 -8.50
C ILE A 70 -5.86 8.04 -9.91
N SER A 71 -6.72 9.00 -10.24
CA SER A 71 -6.66 9.70 -11.54
C SER A 71 -5.41 10.57 -11.71
N SER A 72 -4.70 10.89 -10.61
CA SER A 72 -3.46 11.65 -10.64
C SER A 72 -2.26 10.71 -10.77
N PRO A 73 -1.46 10.82 -11.85
CA PRO A 73 -0.27 9.99 -12.03
C PRO A 73 0.78 10.22 -10.95
N ALA A 74 0.85 11.43 -10.36
CA ALA A 74 1.76 11.73 -9.26
C ALA A 74 1.47 10.84 -8.04
N TRP A 75 0.19 10.66 -7.69
CA TRP A 75 -0.20 9.76 -6.60
C TRP A 75 0.13 8.29 -6.91
N GLY A 76 -0.04 7.86 -8.16
CA GLY A 76 0.37 6.53 -8.59
C GLY A 76 1.86 6.28 -8.36
N ILE A 77 2.73 7.24 -8.69
CA ILE A 77 4.19 7.12 -8.49
C ILE A 77 4.53 7.10 -6.99
N ILE A 78 3.94 8.01 -6.20
CA ILE A 78 4.17 8.06 -4.74
C ILE A 78 3.81 6.73 -4.10
N LEU A 79 2.61 6.21 -4.37
CA LEU A 79 2.14 4.94 -3.80
C LEU A 79 2.95 3.74 -4.29
N LEU A 80 3.46 3.78 -5.53
CA LEU A 80 4.33 2.74 -6.05
C LEU A 80 5.65 2.69 -5.30
N VAL A 81 6.29 3.85 -5.07
CA VAL A 81 7.53 3.93 -4.30
C VAL A 81 7.29 3.51 -2.84
N LEU A 82 6.22 3.99 -2.21
CA LEU A 82 5.88 3.66 -0.82
C LEU A 82 5.51 2.18 -0.65
N GLY A 83 4.73 1.60 -1.57
CA GLY A 83 4.41 0.19 -1.57
C GLY A 83 5.65 -0.69 -1.75
N PHE A 84 6.58 -0.28 -2.62
CA PHE A 84 7.85 -0.98 -2.82
C PHE A 84 8.72 -0.97 -1.55
N LEU A 85 8.79 0.16 -0.84
CA LEU A 85 9.50 0.26 0.45
C LEU A 85 8.98 -0.71 1.50
N LEU A 86 7.71 -1.09 1.42
CA LEU A 86 7.01 -1.97 2.36
C LEU A 86 6.67 -3.33 1.74
N ILE A 87 7.34 -3.73 0.65
CA ILE A 87 7.01 -4.97 -0.07
C ILE A 87 7.26 -6.25 0.74
N ALA A 88 7.98 -6.14 1.85
CA ALA A 88 8.12 -7.21 2.84
C ALA A 88 6.80 -7.53 3.59
N SER A 89 5.75 -6.74 3.40
CA SER A 89 4.43 -6.95 3.99
C SER A 89 3.34 -7.14 2.94
N LEU A 90 2.28 -7.86 3.34
CA LEU A 90 1.15 -8.12 2.45
C LEU A 90 0.46 -6.81 2.06
N GLY A 91 0.32 -5.88 3.02
CA GLY A 91 -0.23 -4.56 2.77
C GLY A 91 0.59 -3.77 1.75
N GLY A 92 1.92 -3.76 1.87
CA GLY A 92 2.80 -3.06 0.93
C GLY A 92 2.76 -3.63 -0.48
N ILE A 93 2.72 -4.96 -0.62
CA ILE A 93 2.54 -5.64 -1.92
C ILE A 93 1.23 -5.21 -2.58
N LEU A 94 0.14 -5.19 -1.82
CA LEU A 94 -1.17 -4.81 -2.36
C LEU A 94 -1.22 -3.34 -2.79
N VAL A 95 -0.59 -2.46 -2.01
CA VAL A 95 -0.44 -1.04 -2.38
C VAL A 95 0.41 -0.89 -3.65
N PHE A 96 1.52 -1.63 -3.75
CA PHE A 96 2.40 -1.61 -4.92
C PHE A 96 1.67 -2.04 -6.20
N ILE A 97 0.97 -3.19 -6.16
CA ILE A 97 0.20 -3.70 -7.29
C ILE A 97 -0.93 -2.74 -7.66
N GLY A 98 -1.67 -2.22 -6.67
CA GLY A 98 -2.73 -1.24 -6.90
C GLY A 98 -2.23 0.02 -7.58
N ALA A 99 -1.08 0.55 -7.14
CA ALA A 99 -0.43 1.71 -7.74
C ALA A 99 0.06 1.45 -9.17
N LEU A 100 0.62 0.25 -9.43
CA LEU A 100 1.04 -0.16 -10.77
C LEU A 100 -0.14 -0.22 -11.74
N ILE A 101 -1.24 -0.85 -11.33
CA ILE A 101 -2.46 -0.94 -12.15
C ILE A 101 -3.05 0.47 -12.41
N ALA A 102 -3.04 1.35 -11.41
CA ALA A 102 -3.46 2.74 -11.57
C ALA A 102 -2.63 3.49 -12.64
N LEU A 103 -1.31 3.32 -12.63
CA LEU A 103 -0.42 3.92 -13.62
C LEU A 103 -0.62 3.32 -15.01
N VAL A 104 -0.74 1.99 -15.11
CA VAL A 104 -1.04 1.29 -16.38
C VAL A 104 -2.35 1.80 -16.98
N ALA A 105 -3.40 1.92 -16.18
CA ALA A 105 -4.69 2.47 -16.63
C ALA A 105 -4.61 3.94 -17.09
N THR A 106 -3.60 4.68 -16.63
CA THR A 106 -3.39 6.10 -16.95
C THR A 106 -2.55 6.28 -18.22
N PHE A 107 -1.48 5.49 -18.39
CA PHE A 107 -0.51 5.67 -19.47
C PHE A 107 -0.71 4.73 -20.66
N VAL A 108 -1.36 3.57 -20.48
CA VAL A 108 -1.59 2.64 -21.59
C VAL A 108 -2.86 3.01 -22.36
N LYS A 109 -2.69 3.26 -23.66
CA LYS A 109 -3.81 3.31 -24.62
C LYS A 109 -4.33 1.88 -24.86
N LEU A 110 -5.15 1.40 -23.92
CA LEU A 110 -6.13 0.33 -24.17
C LEU A 110 -7.27 0.87 -25.05
#